data_AF-A0A9W4UT24-F1
#
_entry.id   AF-A0A9W4UT24-F1
#
_cell.length_a   1.000
_cell.length_b   1.000
_cell.length_c   1.000
_cell.angle_alpha   90.00
_cell.angle_beta   90.00
_cell.angle_gamma   90.00
#
_symmetry.space_group_name_H-M   'P 1'
#
loop_
_entity.id
_entity.type
_entity.pdbx_description
1 polymer ?
#
loop_
_entity_poly.entity_id
_entity_poly.type
_entity_poly.pdbx_seq_one_letter_code
_entity_poly.pdbx_strand_id
1 'polypeptide(L)' 'MRLINTSTLEFEQFLGTDRPRYAILSHTWEAQEVTYDETINPTHNTRQKAGFKKIERCFCLARENKTSYV' A
#
# COMPACT_ATOMS: atom_id res chain seq x y z
N MET A 1 -14.50 0.59 2.16
CA MET A 1 -13.15 0.00 2.21
C MET A 1 -12.11 1.09 2.40
N ARG A 2 -10.88 0.70 2.75
CA ARG A 2 -9.75 1.61 2.84
C ARG A 2 -8.72 1.17 1.79
N LEU A 3 -8.30 2.09 0.94
CA LEU A 3 -7.28 1.86 -0.10
C LEU A 3 -6.09 2.77 0.16
N ILE A 4 -4.92 2.40 -0.34
CA ILE A 4 -3.74 3.24 -0.24
C ILE A 4 -3.56 3.98 -1.55
N ASN A 5 -3.45 5.30 -1.46
CA ASN A 5 -3.11 6.13 -2.60
C ASN A 5 -1.65 5.87 -2.99
N THR A 6 -1.44 5.40 -4.22
CA THR A 6 -0.10 5.01 -4.66
C THR A 6 0.84 6.20 -4.76
N SER A 7 0.33 7.43 -4.88
CA SER A 7 1.13 8.66 -4.96
C SER A 7 1.55 9.19 -3.59
N THR A 8 0.63 9.20 -2.62
CA THR A 8 0.85 9.81 -1.30
C THR A 8 1.22 8.81 -0.20
N LEU A 9 1.01 7.51 -0.44
CA LEU A 9 1.08 6.44 0.58
C LEU A 9 0.05 6.60 1.72
N GLU A 10 -0.94 7.47 1.55
CA GLU A 10 -1.98 7.70 2.54
C GLU A 10 -3.14 6.71 2.35
N PHE A 11 -3.76 6.35 3.47
CA PHE A 11 -4.95 5.53 3.45
C PHE A 11 -6.19 6.40 3.29
N GLU A 12 -6.96 6.15 2.24
CA GLU A 12 -8.20 6.85 1.95
C GLU A 12 -9.39 5.90 2.15
N GLN A 13 -10.46 6.42 2.74
CA GLN A 13 -11.67 5.65 3.02
C GLN A 13 -12.73 5.90 1.94
N PHE A 14 -13.18 4.82 1.31
CA PHE A 14 -14.24 4.82 0.31
C PHE A 14 -15.48 4.10 0.86
N LEU A 15 -16.64 4.74 0.77
CA LEU A 15 -17.90 4.22 1.30
C LEU A 15 -18.81 3.70 0.17
N GLY A 16 -19.45 2.55 0.39
CA GLY A 16 -20.38 1.96 -0.56
C GLY A 16 -19.73 1.52 -1.88
N THR A 17 -20.43 1.79 -2.99
CA THR A 17 -20.00 1.42 -4.35
C THR A 17 -19.18 2.51 -5.05
N ASP A 18 -19.10 3.72 -4.47
CA ASP A 18 -18.33 4.82 -5.01
C ASP A 18 -16.85 4.64 -4.64
N ARG A 19 -16.11 3.98 -5.53
CA ARG A 19 -14.71 3.64 -5.32
C ARG A 19 -13.94 3.67 -6.63
N PRO A 20 -12.69 4.17 -6.61
CA PRO A 20 -11.87 4.24 -7.81
C PRO A 20 -11.46 2.84 -8.28
N ARG A 21 -10.91 2.75 -9.48
CA ARG A 21 -10.17 1.55 -9.90
C ARG A 21 -8.95 1.38 -9.00
N TYR A 22 -8.75 0.18 -8.50
CA TYR A 22 -7.65 -0.17 -7.61
C TYR A 22 -7.06 -1.53 -8.00
N ALA A 23 -5.80 -1.73 -7.67
CA ALA A 23 -5.12 -3.03 -7.77
C ALA A 23 -5.14 -3.70 -6.40
N ILE A 24 -4.99 -5.03 -6.35
CA ILE A 24 -4.90 -5.75 -5.09
C ILE A 24 -3.46 -6.21 -4.93
N LEU A 25 -2.82 -5.81 -3.83
CA LEU A 25 -1.58 -6.43 -3.41
C LEU A 25 -1.89 -7.81 -2.83
N SER A 26 -1.65 -8.87 -3.61
CA SER A 26 -1.75 -10.25 -3.12
C SER A 26 -0.64 -10.49 -2.10
N HIS A 27 -1.04 -10.70 -0.84
CA HIS A 27 -0.12 -10.77 0.29
C HIS A 27 -0.01 -12.20 0.83
N THR A 28 1.15 -12.81 0.63
CA THR A 28 1.66 -13.90 1.45
C THR A 28 2.40 -13.30 2.65
N TRP A 29 2.01 -13.69 3.86
CA TRP A 29 2.67 -13.28 5.10
C TRP A 29 4.09 -13.84 5.14
N GLU A 30 5.06 -13.00 5.47
CA GLU A 30 6.45 -13.40 5.65
C GLU A 30 7.03 -12.80 6.95
N ALA A 31 8.32 -12.99 7.21
CA ALA A 31 9.00 -12.28 8.28
C ALA A 31 9.08 -10.77 7.94
N GLN A 32 9.18 -9.93 8.98
CA GLN A 32 9.30 -8.47 8.83
C GLN A 32 8.09 -7.83 8.15
N GLU A 33 6.88 -8.21 8.55
CA GLU A 33 5.67 -7.48 8.20
C GLU A 33 5.63 -6.10 8.84
N VAL A 34 4.79 -5.25 8.25
CA VAL A 34 4.51 -3.90 8.73
C VAL A 34 3.09 -3.78 9.24
N THR A 35 2.96 -3.14 10.39
CA THR A 35 1.66 -2.76 10.93
C THR A 35 1.09 -1.56 10.18
N TYR A 36 -0.20 -1.29 10.38
CA TYR A 36 -0.86 -0.11 9.85
C TYR A 36 -0.14 1.19 10.26
N ASP A 37 0.27 1.31 11.53
CA ASP A 37 0.97 2.49 12.03
C ASP A 37 2.33 2.67 11.35
N GLU A 38 3.08 1.57 11.21
CA GLU A 38 4.35 1.56 10.49
C GLU A 38 4.20 1.93 9.02
N THR A 39 3.10 1.55 8.37
CA THR A 39 2.84 1.94 6.97
C THR A 39 2.55 3.43 6.81
N ILE A 40 1.87 4.06 7.77
CA ILE A 40 1.52 5.50 7.72
C ILE A 40 2.71 6.36 8.13
N ASN A 41 3.45 5.92 9.14
CA ASN A 41 4.58 6.64 9.71
C ASN A 41 5.87 5.81 9.58
N PRO A 42 6.36 5.58 8.33
CA PRO A 42 7.49 4.69 8.11
C PRO A 42 8.78 5.28 8.67
N THR A 43 9.31 4.64 9.70
CA THR A 43 10.66 4.92 10.20
C THR A 43 11.73 4.40 9.26
N HIS A 44 12.99 4.78 9.47
CA HIS A 44 14.11 4.22 8.73
C HIS A 44 14.15 2.69 8.82
N ASN A 45 13.89 2.11 10.00
CA ASN A 45 13.85 0.66 10.19
C ASN A 45 12.67 0.03 9.44
N THR A 46 11.50 0.66 9.49
CA THR A 46 10.31 0.21 8.77
C THR A 46 10.57 0.08 7.27
N ARG A 47 11.25 1.06 6.66
CA ARG A 47 11.58 1.02 5.22
C ARG A 47 12.50 -0.14 4.83
N GLN A 48 13.24 -0.70 5.79
CA GLN A 48 14.10 -1.85 5.54
C GLN A 48 13.35 -3.19 5.60
N LYS A 49 12.18 -3.22 6.25
CA LYS A 49 11.34 -4.43 6.39
C LYS A 49 10.92 -4.97 5.03
N ALA A 50 10.91 -6.31 4.90
CA ALA A 50 10.51 -6.98 3.67
C ALA A 50 9.06 -6.65 3.28
N GLY A 51 8.15 -6.61 4.27
CA GLY A 51 6.76 -6.23 4.05
C GLY A 51 6.62 -4.81 3.48
N PHE A 52 7.40 -3.85 3.97
CA PHE A 52 7.34 -2.47 3.48
C PHE A 52 7.86 -2.35 2.03
N LYS A 53 8.99 -2.99 1.72
CA LYS A 53 9.56 -3.01 0.36
C LYS A 53 8.61 -3.62 -0.65
N LYS A 54 7.83 -4.63 -0.25
CA LYS A 54 6.79 -5.25 -1.07
C LYS A 54 5.67 -4.25 -1.40
N ILE A 55 5.23 -3.47 -0.41
CA ILE A 55 4.24 -2.39 -0.61
C ILE A 55 4.79 -1.34 -1.59
N GLU A 56 6.01 -0.85 -1.37
CA GLU A 56 6.64 0.12 -2.26
C GLU A 56 6.75 -0.40 -3.70
N ARG A 57 7.17 -1.67 -3.87
CA ARG A 57 7.25 -2.30 -5.19
C ARG A 57 5.87 -2.41 -5.85
N CYS A 58 4.84 -2.76 -5.09
CA CYS A 58 3.47 -2.80 -5.60
C CYS A 58 3.03 -1.43 -6.11
N PHE A 59 3.39 -0.35 -5.41
CA PHE A 59 2.99 1.00 -5.81
C PHE A 59 3.69 1.42 -7.10
N CYS A 60 4.96 1.09 -7.27
CA CYS A 60 5.65 1.29 -8.54
C CYS A 60 4.93 0.59 -9.69
N LEU A 61 4.58 -0.69 -9.52
CA LEU A 61 3.86 -1.46 -10.54
C LEU A 61 2.46 -0.90 -10.79
N ALA A 62 1.73 -0.49 -9.76
CA ALA A 62 0.41 0.11 -9.89
C ALA A 62 0.47 1.43 -10.69
N ARG A 63 1.47 2.28 -10.41
CA ARG A 63 1.71 3.53 -11.15
C ARG A 63 2.05 3.26 -12.63
N GLU A 64 2.92 2.29 -12.90
CA GLU A 64 3.24 1.84 -14.27
C GLU A 64 1.98 1.37 -15.02
N ASN A 65 1.07 0.69 -14.31
CA ASN A 65 -0.21 0.22 -14.82
C ASN A 65 -1.35 1.26 -14.69
N LYS A 66 -1.02 2.55 -14.48
CA LYS A 66 -1.97 3.68 -14.39
C LYS A 66 -3.09 3.46 -13.36
N THR A 67 -2.75 2.82 -12.24
CA THR A 67 -3.65 2.54 -11.12
C THR A 67 -3.25 3.39 -9.92
N SER A 68 -4.16 4.27 -9.50
CA SER A 68 -3.90 5.25 -8.44
C SER A 68 -4.08 4.71 -7.02
N TYR A 69 -4.68 3.53 -6.88
CA TYR A 69 -5.02 2.94 -5.58
C TYR A 69 -4.66 1.46 -5.52
N VAL A 70 -4.16 1.01 -4.37
CA VAL A 70 -3.86 -0.40 -4.07
C VAL A 70 -4.52 -0.81 -2.76
#